data_AF-B4MCY9-F1
#
_entry.id   AF-B4MCY9-F1
#
_cell.length_a   1.000
_cell.length_b   1.000
_cell.length_c   1.000
_cell.angle_alpha   90.00
_cell.angle_beta   90.00
_cell.angle_gamma   90.00
#
_symmetry.space_group_name_H-M   'P 1'
#
loop_
_entity.id
_entity.type
_entity.pdbx_description
1 polymer ?
#
loop_
_entity_poly.entity_id
_entity_poly.type
_entity_poly.pdbx_seq_one_letter_code
_entity_poly.pdbx_strand_id
1 'polypeptide(L)'
;MCAYLANMNASTDFKPVLTRAALALKKTQDDSEFKALVFQEPQAALPNNKQEKTTNDTVKDDKRTDGGKLKKGEDNEFDIKKARQEVLNFAIANQRTIKNKRKMEIFQLIKLGAKPPKKAYKNYKELKAERKRLKDTREERKKFHQLGKNQTGAASVKCNNKTKQKRRAPVANIGQHYGKAQPKFKKRN
;
A
#
# COMPACT_ATOMS: atom_id res chain seq x y z
N MET A 1 -90.11 -14.16 -22.20
CA MET A 1 -88.99 -15.13 -22.06
C MET A 1 -87.88 -14.72 -23.00
N CYS A 2 -86.62 -14.92 -22.59
CA CYS A 2 -85.44 -15.31 -23.41
C CYS A 2 -84.17 -14.94 -22.63
N ALA A 3 -83.31 -15.92 -22.36
CA ALA A 3 -82.07 -15.72 -21.61
C ALA A 3 -80.91 -16.41 -22.34
N TYR A 4 -79.89 -15.63 -22.70
CA TYR A 4 -78.56 -16.06 -23.12
C TYR A 4 -77.58 -15.01 -22.57
N LEU A 5 -76.78 -15.32 -21.54
CA LEU A 5 -75.53 -16.11 -21.55
C LEU A 5 -74.32 -15.37 -22.15
N ALA A 6 -73.48 -14.81 -21.27
CA ALA A 6 -72.03 -14.65 -21.47
C ALA A 6 -71.30 -14.31 -20.14
N ASN A 7 -71.15 -15.29 -19.23
CA ASN A 7 -70.21 -15.13 -18.10
C ASN A 7 -68.77 -15.27 -18.61
N MET A 8 -68.07 -14.14 -18.80
CA MET A 8 -66.65 -14.13 -19.15
C MET A 8 -65.78 -14.30 -17.91
N ASN A 9 -65.41 -15.55 -17.62
CA ASN A 9 -64.39 -15.87 -16.62
C ASN A 9 -63.00 -15.43 -17.11
N ALA A 10 -62.65 -14.16 -16.91
CA ALA A 10 -61.29 -13.68 -17.08
C ALA A 10 -60.37 -14.31 -16.01
N SER A 11 -59.39 -15.12 -16.41
CA SER A 11 -58.37 -15.63 -15.47
C SER A 11 -57.57 -14.47 -14.88
N THR A 12 -57.55 -14.38 -13.55
CA THR A 12 -56.88 -13.34 -12.78
C THR A 12 -55.46 -13.74 -12.36
N ASP A 13 -54.83 -14.67 -13.08
CA ASP A 13 -53.49 -15.20 -12.78
C ASP A 13 -52.32 -14.27 -13.18
N PHE A 14 -52.60 -13.04 -13.62
CA PHE A 14 -51.57 -12.03 -13.85
C PHE A 14 -51.00 -11.52 -12.52
N LYS A 15 -49.88 -12.11 -12.09
CA LYS A 15 -49.07 -11.61 -10.96
C LYS A 15 -48.26 -10.40 -11.43
N PRO A 16 -48.59 -9.15 -11.02
CA PRO A 16 -47.90 -7.97 -11.53
C PRO A 16 -46.45 -7.95 -11.06
N VAL A 17 -45.51 -7.86 -12.01
CA VAL A 17 -44.07 -7.78 -11.71
C VAL A 17 -43.79 -6.42 -11.07
N LEU A 18 -43.53 -6.43 -9.76
CA LEU A 18 -43.31 -5.22 -8.98
C LEU A 18 -42.09 -4.43 -9.49
N THR A 19 -42.28 -3.11 -9.66
CA THR A 19 -41.21 -2.21 -10.08
C THR A 19 -40.14 -2.09 -8.98
N ARG A 20 -38.92 -1.70 -9.40
CA ARG A 20 -37.77 -1.56 -8.49
C ARG A 20 -38.01 -0.54 -7.36
N ALA A 21 -38.91 0.41 -7.55
CA ALA A 21 -39.35 1.37 -6.52
C ALA A 21 -40.30 0.73 -5.49
N ALA A 22 -41.29 -0.06 -5.94
CA ALA A 22 -42.21 -0.77 -5.04
C ALA A 22 -41.47 -1.76 -4.11
N LEU A 23 -40.40 -2.39 -4.61
CA LEU A 23 -39.53 -3.27 -3.81
C LEU A 23 -38.64 -2.51 -2.80
N ALA A 24 -38.43 -1.20 -2.96
CA ALA A 24 -37.71 -0.39 -1.97
C ALA A 24 -38.63 0.00 -0.80
N LEU A 25 -39.87 0.38 -1.10
CA LEU A 25 -40.86 0.80 -0.09
C LEU A 25 -41.25 -0.31 0.89
N LYS A 26 -41.28 -1.58 0.45
CA LYS A 26 -41.55 -2.72 1.35
C LYS A 26 -40.47 -2.87 2.41
N LYS A 27 -39.19 -2.78 2.03
CA LYS A 27 -38.07 -2.90 2.99
C LYS A 27 -38.14 -1.88 4.11
N THR A 28 -38.52 -0.63 3.81
CA THR A 28 -38.71 0.39 4.84
C THR A 28 -39.89 0.10 5.79
N GLN A 29 -40.85 -0.73 5.40
CA GLN A 29 -41.90 -1.23 6.32
C GLN A 29 -41.39 -2.41 7.15
N ASP A 30 -40.67 -3.35 6.55
CA ASP A 30 -40.06 -4.50 7.25
C ASP A 30 -39.02 -4.04 8.30
N ASP A 31 -38.27 -2.96 8.02
CA ASP A 31 -37.27 -2.35 8.91
C ASP A 31 -37.88 -1.35 9.94
N SER A 32 -39.21 -1.20 10.03
CA SER A 32 -39.87 -0.19 10.89
C SER A 32 -39.87 -0.49 12.40
N GLU A 33 -39.31 -1.62 12.85
CA GLU A 33 -39.18 -1.94 14.28
C GLU A 33 -37.97 -1.21 14.91
N PHE A 34 -38.24 -0.16 15.70
CA PHE A 34 -37.22 0.67 16.33
C PHE A 34 -36.36 -0.09 17.37
N LYS A 35 -35.21 -0.61 16.92
CA LYS A 35 -34.22 -1.27 17.78
C LYS A 35 -33.22 -0.28 18.37
N ALA A 36 -33.53 0.21 19.56
CA ALA A 36 -32.61 1.03 20.37
C ALA A 36 -31.38 0.22 20.80
N LEU A 37 -30.21 0.56 20.25
CA LEU A 37 -28.92 0.01 20.67
C LEU A 37 -28.42 0.75 21.92
N VAL A 38 -28.86 0.32 23.10
CA VAL A 38 -28.32 0.79 24.38
C VAL A 38 -26.91 0.21 24.59
N PHE A 39 -25.91 1.07 24.68
CA PHE A 39 -24.54 0.68 24.97
C PHE A 39 -24.35 0.45 26.47
N GLN A 40 -23.91 -0.75 26.86
CA GLN A 40 -23.55 -1.09 28.23
C GLN A 40 -22.04 -1.23 28.35
N GLU A 41 -21.43 -0.49 29.27
CA GLU A 41 -19.97 -0.53 29.48
C GLU A 41 -19.52 -1.88 30.07
N PRO A 42 -18.42 -2.47 29.57
CA PRO A 42 -17.93 -3.76 30.05
C PRO A 42 -17.28 -3.61 31.42
N GLN A 43 -18.04 -3.92 32.47
CA GLN A 43 -17.52 -4.01 33.84
C GLN A 43 -16.41 -5.07 33.92
N ALA A 44 -15.25 -4.68 34.42
CA ALA A 44 -14.08 -5.55 34.46
C ALA A 44 -14.26 -6.67 35.51
N ALA A 45 -14.37 -7.91 35.05
CA ALA A 45 -14.54 -9.06 35.93
C ALA A 45 -13.28 -9.30 36.79
N LEU A 46 -13.41 -9.09 38.10
CA LEU A 46 -12.39 -9.49 39.08
C LEU A 46 -12.38 -11.02 39.20
N PRO A 47 -11.21 -11.69 39.06
CA PRO A 47 -11.15 -13.15 39.05
C PRO A 47 -11.23 -13.75 40.46
N ASN A 48 -12.44 -14.15 40.88
CA ASN A 48 -12.62 -14.99 42.05
C ASN A 48 -12.34 -16.47 41.71
N ASN A 49 -11.42 -17.09 42.43
CA ASN A 49 -10.98 -18.47 42.22
C ASN A 49 -12.00 -19.50 42.74
N LYS A 50 -12.14 -20.63 42.03
CA LYS A 50 -11.80 -21.99 42.54
C LYS A 50 -12.21 -23.14 41.60
N GLN A 51 -11.26 -24.05 41.34
CA GLN A 51 -11.41 -25.53 41.20
C GLN A 51 -12.28 -26.06 40.02
N GLU A 52 -12.05 -27.19 39.34
CA GLU A 52 -10.98 -28.23 39.25
C GLU A 52 -11.26 -29.03 37.92
N LYS A 53 -10.64 -30.13 37.45
CA LYS A 53 -9.65 -31.13 37.92
C LYS A 53 -9.08 -31.90 36.69
N THR A 54 -7.78 -32.30 36.68
CA THR A 54 -7.17 -33.46 35.94
C THR A 54 -7.34 -33.59 34.39
N THR A 55 -6.43 -34.15 33.57
CA THR A 55 -5.29 -35.09 33.76
C THR A 55 -4.06 -34.77 32.87
N ASN A 56 -2.86 -35.12 33.37
CA ASN A 56 -1.70 -35.84 32.77
C ASN A 56 -1.37 -35.71 31.25
N ASP A 57 -0.12 -35.69 30.78
CA ASP A 57 1.21 -35.44 31.39
C ASP A 57 2.30 -35.28 30.30
N THR A 58 3.35 -34.49 30.60
CA THR A 58 4.75 -34.54 30.07
C THR A 58 5.06 -34.93 28.60
N VAL A 59 5.94 -34.31 27.80
CA VAL A 59 6.98 -33.25 27.90
C VAL A 59 7.33 -32.82 26.44
N LYS A 60 8.13 -31.82 26.08
CA LYS A 60 9.15 -30.99 26.78
C LYS A 60 8.93 -29.49 26.53
N ASP A 61 9.81 -28.67 27.10
CA ASP A 61 9.91 -27.22 26.99
C ASP A 61 10.01 -26.66 25.56
N ASP A 62 9.32 -25.54 25.33
CA ASP A 62 10.00 -24.33 24.90
C ASP A 62 9.31 -23.09 25.55
N LYS A 63 10.07 -22.18 26.17
CA LYS A 63 9.52 -21.17 27.10
C LYS A 63 8.77 -20.04 26.39
N ARG A 64 7.44 -20.19 26.24
CA ARG A 64 6.54 -19.09 25.87
C ARG A 64 6.02 -18.36 27.10
N THR A 65 6.74 -17.33 27.54
CA THR A 65 6.26 -16.43 28.61
C THR A 65 5.35 -15.33 28.03
N ASP A 66 4.19 -15.72 27.50
CA ASP A 66 3.08 -14.81 27.27
C ASP A 66 2.46 -14.45 28.62
N GLY A 67 2.95 -13.38 29.24
CA GLY A 67 2.56 -12.96 30.59
C GLY A 67 3.06 -11.58 30.93
N GLY A 68 2.23 -10.56 30.70
CA GLY A 68 2.58 -9.14 30.78
C GLY A 68 2.83 -8.60 32.20
N LYS A 69 3.89 -9.07 32.87
CA LYS A 69 4.52 -8.34 33.97
C LYS A 69 5.67 -7.49 33.42
N LEU A 70 5.39 -6.21 33.18
CA LEU A 70 6.45 -5.20 33.02
C LEU A 70 7.25 -5.13 34.33
N LYS A 71 8.41 -5.80 34.37
CA LYS A 71 9.42 -5.57 35.41
C LYS A 71 9.76 -4.07 35.42
N LYS A 72 9.38 -3.39 36.50
CA LYS A 72 9.52 -1.93 36.65
C LYS A 72 10.81 -1.62 37.42
N GLY A 73 11.92 -1.98 36.81
CA GLY A 73 13.26 -2.10 37.39
C GLY A 73 13.92 -3.35 36.80
N GLU A 74 15.21 -3.26 36.47
CA GLU A 74 15.94 -4.20 35.58
C GLU A 74 15.39 -4.16 34.13
N ASP A 75 16.02 -3.54 33.12
CA ASP A 75 17.36 -2.93 33.03
C ASP A 75 17.35 -1.68 32.13
N ASN A 76 18.31 -0.77 32.32
CA ASN A 76 18.55 0.39 31.45
C ASN A 76 19.50 0.05 30.27
N GLU A 77 19.56 -1.22 29.85
CA GLU A 77 20.42 -1.66 28.74
C GLU A 77 19.74 -1.47 27.37
N PHE A 78 20.50 -1.00 26.38
CA PHE A 78 19.98 -0.68 25.05
C PHE A 78 19.89 -1.93 24.16
N ASP A 79 18.83 -2.72 24.32
CA ASP A 79 18.53 -3.79 23.35
C ASP A 79 18.14 -3.20 21.98
N ILE A 80 19.05 -3.38 21.03
CA ILE A 80 18.92 -3.00 19.62
C ILE A 80 17.68 -3.65 18.97
N LYS A 81 17.26 -4.86 19.41
CA LYS A 81 16.08 -5.55 18.87
C LYS A 81 14.79 -4.84 19.31
N LYS A 82 14.64 -4.57 20.62
CA LYS A 82 13.56 -3.75 21.20
C LYS A 82 13.51 -2.37 20.56
N ALA A 83 14.63 -1.64 20.50
CA ALA A 83 14.69 -0.32 19.86
C ALA A 83 14.26 -0.35 18.38
N ARG A 84 14.69 -1.36 17.61
CA ARG A 84 14.23 -1.58 16.23
C ARG A 84 12.72 -1.82 16.16
N GLN A 85 12.14 -2.56 17.11
CA GLN A 85 10.71 -2.82 17.15
C GLN A 85 9.91 -1.58 17.56
N GLU A 86 10.41 -0.77 18.49
CA GLU A 86 9.80 0.51 18.89
C GLU A 86 9.81 1.53 17.72
N VAL A 87 10.92 1.64 16.98
CA VAL A 87 11.00 2.46 15.76
C VAL A 87 10.01 1.99 14.69
N LEU A 88 9.83 0.68 14.52
CA LEU A 88 8.82 0.12 13.61
C LEU A 88 7.39 0.43 14.08
N ASN A 89 7.09 0.24 15.37
CA ASN A 89 5.79 0.53 15.96
C ASN A 89 5.43 2.03 15.81
N PHE A 90 6.38 2.93 16.08
CA PHE A 90 6.23 4.37 15.87
C PHE A 90 5.97 4.70 14.38
N ALA A 91 6.74 4.09 13.47
CA ALA A 91 6.57 4.27 12.02
C ALA A 91 5.23 3.72 11.47
N ILE A 92 4.54 2.86 12.20
CA ILE A 92 3.17 2.40 11.91
C ILE A 92 2.14 3.33 12.55
N ALA A 93 2.29 3.65 13.83
CA ALA A 93 1.35 4.47 14.60
C ALA A 93 1.19 5.90 14.02
N ASN A 94 2.30 6.53 13.63
CA ASN A 94 2.36 7.91 13.12
C ASN A 94 1.82 8.07 11.68
N GLN A 95 1.34 7.01 11.02
CA GLN A 95 0.80 7.12 9.67
C GLN A 95 -0.60 7.76 9.67
N ARG A 96 -0.67 9.07 9.47
CA ARG A 96 -1.91 9.86 9.42
C ARG A 96 -2.95 9.36 8.38
N THR A 97 -2.54 8.56 7.40
CA THR A 97 -3.43 8.02 6.36
C THR A 97 -3.82 6.56 6.64
N ILE A 98 -5.11 6.31 6.89
CA ILE A 98 -5.69 4.98 7.16
C ILE A 98 -5.34 3.96 6.06
N LYS A 99 -5.31 4.40 4.79
CA LYS A 99 -4.92 3.58 3.62
C LYS A 99 -3.45 3.12 3.64
N ASN A 100 -2.60 3.67 4.50
CA ASN A 100 -1.22 3.23 4.69
C ASN A 100 -1.06 2.39 5.97
N LYS A 101 -1.72 2.74 7.08
CA LYS A 101 -1.80 1.88 8.29
C LYS A 101 -2.18 0.43 7.95
N ARG A 102 -3.30 0.26 7.21
CA ARG A 102 -3.76 -1.06 6.73
C ARG A 102 -2.74 -1.82 5.88
N LYS A 103 -1.86 -1.15 5.14
CA LYS A 103 -0.79 -1.81 4.37
C LYS A 103 0.33 -2.31 5.28
N MET A 104 0.67 -1.57 6.33
CA MET A 104 1.65 -1.99 7.32
C MET A 104 1.13 -3.17 8.14
N GLU A 105 -0.12 -3.12 8.60
CA GLU A 105 -0.81 -4.21 9.29
C GLU A 105 -0.79 -5.50 8.44
N ILE A 106 -1.21 -5.41 7.18
CA ILE A 106 -1.16 -6.54 6.23
C ILE A 106 0.28 -7.04 6.02
N PHE A 107 1.27 -6.15 5.89
CA PHE A 107 2.68 -6.54 5.73
C PHE A 107 3.24 -7.24 6.97
N GLN A 108 2.89 -6.76 8.17
CA GLN A 108 3.27 -7.38 9.43
C GLN A 108 2.64 -8.78 9.58
N LEU A 109 1.35 -8.91 9.28
CA LEU A 109 0.66 -10.21 9.26
C LEU A 109 1.32 -11.19 8.26
N ILE A 110 1.66 -10.74 7.05
CA ILE A 110 2.37 -11.57 6.06
C ILE A 110 3.75 -11.99 6.57
N LYS A 111 4.49 -11.09 7.25
CA LYS A 111 5.78 -11.41 7.88
C LYS A 111 5.64 -12.44 9.02
N LEU A 112 4.48 -12.47 9.69
CA LEU A 112 4.11 -13.48 10.69
C LEU A 112 3.53 -14.77 10.07
N GLY A 113 3.59 -14.92 8.75
CA GLY A 113 3.15 -16.14 8.04
C GLY A 113 1.71 -16.10 7.52
N ALA A 114 0.96 -15.02 7.73
CA ALA A 114 -0.41 -14.92 7.22
C ALA A 114 -0.44 -14.86 5.67
N LYS A 115 -1.45 -15.50 5.08
CA LYS A 115 -1.60 -15.56 3.62
C LYS A 115 -1.87 -14.16 3.05
N PRO A 116 -1.13 -13.70 2.02
CA PRO A 116 -1.34 -12.38 1.44
C PRO A 116 -2.74 -12.26 0.80
N PRO A 117 -3.38 -11.07 0.87
CA PRO A 117 -4.72 -10.88 0.35
C PRO A 117 -4.78 -11.07 -1.17
N LYS A 118 -5.87 -11.69 -1.65
CA LYS A 118 -6.12 -11.87 -3.08
C LYS A 118 -6.23 -10.50 -3.76
N LYS A 119 -5.65 -10.38 -4.96
CA LYS A 119 -5.81 -9.19 -5.81
C LYS A 119 -7.18 -9.23 -6.50
N ALA A 120 -7.74 -8.06 -6.79
CA ALA A 120 -8.95 -7.97 -7.61
C ALA A 120 -8.74 -8.64 -8.98
N TYR A 121 -9.75 -9.34 -9.47
CA TYR A 121 -9.75 -9.91 -10.81
C TYR A 121 -9.76 -8.78 -11.86
N LYS A 122 -9.00 -8.97 -12.94
CA LYS A 122 -8.89 -8.04 -14.10
C LYS A 122 -8.72 -8.86 -15.37
N ASN A 123 -9.04 -8.30 -16.54
CA ASN A 123 -8.77 -8.98 -17.80
C ASN A 123 -7.24 -9.11 -18.04
N TYR A 124 -6.79 -10.20 -18.65
CA TYR A 124 -5.37 -10.42 -18.96
C TYR A 124 -4.78 -9.30 -19.83
N LYS A 125 -5.54 -8.77 -20.81
CA LYS A 125 -5.09 -7.66 -21.69
C LYS A 125 -4.82 -6.39 -20.88
N GLU A 126 -5.72 -6.03 -19.97
CA GLU A 126 -5.59 -4.88 -19.06
C GLU A 126 -4.40 -5.05 -18.10
N LEU A 127 -4.29 -6.21 -17.48
CA LEU A 127 -3.22 -6.55 -16.53
C LEU A 127 -1.84 -6.53 -17.20
N LYS A 128 -1.75 -6.95 -18.48
CA LYS A 128 -0.52 -6.83 -19.29
C LYS A 128 -0.20 -5.38 -19.62
N ALA A 129 -1.20 -4.56 -19.96
CA ALA A 129 -1.03 -3.12 -20.23
C ALA A 129 -0.63 -2.33 -18.97
N GLU A 130 -1.25 -2.60 -17.81
CA GLU A 130 -0.91 -2.01 -16.51
C GLU A 130 0.54 -2.35 -16.11
N ARG A 131 0.95 -3.62 -16.24
CA ARG A 131 2.34 -4.05 -16.02
C ARG A 131 3.32 -3.34 -16.96
N LYS A 132 2.96 -3.15 -18.23
CA LYS A 132 3.82 -2.43 -19.19
C LYS A 132 3.97 -0.96 -18.78
N ARG A 133 2.87 -0.21 -18.58
CA ARG A 133 2.91 1.20 -18.14
C ARG A 133 3.75 1.38 -16.87
N LEU A 134 3.59 0.51 -15.88
CA LEU A 134 4.37 0.55 -14.63
C LEU A 134 5.87 0.21 -14.82
N LYS A 135 6.24 -0.57 -15.84
CA LYS A 135 7.63 -0.81 -16.23
C LYS A 135 8.19 0.43 -16.94
N ASP A 136 7.47 0.95 -17.94
CA ASP A 136 7.89 2.08 -18.75
C ASP A 136 8.16 3.32 -17.86
N THR A 137 7.22 3.68 -16.98
CA THR A 137 7.42 4.77 -15.99
C THR A 137 8.54 4.51 -14.98
N ARG A 138 8.89 3.25 -14.70
CA ARG A 138 10.06 2.92 -13.86
C ARG A 138 11.37 3.11 -14.63
N GLU A 139 11.39 2.79 -15.92
CA GLU A 139 12.55 3.02 -16.79
C GLU A 139 12.76 4.50 -17.08
N GLU A 140 11.69 5.27 -17.31
CA GLU A 140 11.73 6.74 -17.36
C GLU A 140 12.38 7.32 -16.10
N ARG A 141 11.89 6.94 -14.91
CA ARG A 141 12.47 7.37 -13.62
C ARG A 141 13.93 6.96 -13.45
N LYS A 142 14.34 5.77 -13.91
CA LYS A 142 15.74 5.31 -13.88
C LYS A 142 16.63 6.15 -14.80
N LYS A 143 16.27 6.29 -16.08
CA LYS A 143 16.97 7.11 -17.08
C LYS A 143 17.12 8.56 -16.58
N PHE A 144 16.03 9.07 -16.00
CA PHE A 144 15.97 10.41 -15.45
C PHE A 144 16.88 10.62 -14.23
N HIS A 145 16.91 9.66 -13.29
CA HIS A 145 17.81 9.69 -12.13
C HIS A 145 19.28 9.54 -12.53
N GLN A 146 19.61 8.68 -13.51
CA GLN A 146 20.95 8.52 -14.05
C GLN A 146 21.52 9.82 -14.65
N LEU A 147 20.66 10.70 -15.17
CA LEU A 147 21.05 12.01 -15.70
C LEU A 147 21.28 13.08 -14.61
N GLY A 148 21.22 12.73 -13.32
CA GLY A 148 21.43 13.68 -12.22
C GLY A 148 20.38 14.78 -12.16
N LYS A 149 19.11 14.44 -12.45
CA LYS A 149 17.96 15.36 -12.48
C LYS A 149 16.91 14.94 -11.45
N ASN A 150 16.15 15.90 -10.91
CA ASN A 150 15.19 15.66 -9.80
C ASN A 150 13.71 15.80 -10.20
N GLN A 151 13.40 16.64 -11.18
CA GLN A 151 12.09 16.68 -11.86
C GLN A 151 12.29 16.98 -13.36
N THR A 152 11.38 16.54 -14.24
CA THR A 152 11.47 16.73 -15.70
C THR A 152 11.87 18.17 -16.06
N GLY A 153 13.04 18.34 -16.67
CA GLY A 153 13.65 19.64 -16.99
C GLY A 153 14.74 20.13 -15.99
N ALA A 154 14.57 19.89 -14.69
CA ALA A 154 15.43 20.43 -13.63
C ALA A 154 16.64 19.54 -13.29
N ALA A 155 17.86 20.07 -13.47
CA ALA A 155 19.09 19.44 -13.02
C ALA A 155 19.24 19.50 -11.48
N SER A 156 19.71 18.40 -10.87
CA SER A 156 19.98 18.34 -9.42
C SER A 156 21.21 19.16 -9.02
N VAL A 157 22.20 19.21 -9.91
CA VAL A 157 23.46 19.93 -9.68
C VAL A 157 23.26 21.41 -10.01
N LYS A 158 23.47 22.29 -9.02
CA LYS A 158 23.68 23.73 -9.23
C LYS A 158 25.01 23.95 -9.97
N CYS A 159 25.03 23.76 -11.28
CA CYS A 159 26.20 24.05 -12.09
C CYS A 159 26.49 25.56 -12.03
N ASN A 160 27.55 25.93 -11.32
CA ASN A 160 27.90 27.33 -11.08
C ASN A 160 28.31 28.00 -12.41
N ASN A 161 27.39 28.74 -13.02
CA ASN A 161 27.55 29.33 -14.36
C ASN A 161 28.78 30.24 -14.49
N LYS A 162 29.35 30.72 -13.38
CA LYS A 162 30.52 31.61 -13.33
C LYS A 162 31.81 31.03 -13.92
N THR A 163 31.90 29.71 -14.17
CA THR A 163 33.11 29.08 -14.74
C THR A 163 33.07 28.86 -16.27
N LYS A 164 32.00 29.26 -16.96
CA LYS A 164 31.81 29.04 -18.42
C LYS A 164 32.92 29.65 -19.31
N GLN A 165 33.65 30.65 -18.84
CA GLN A 165 34.77 31.27 -19.57
C GLN A 165 36.07 30.45 -19.58
N LYS A 166 36.22 29.40 -18.75
CA LYS A 166 37.44 28.55 -18.69
C LYS A 166 37.24 27.16 -19.32
N ARG A 167 36.37 27.03 -20.32
CA ARG A 167 36.28 25.79 -21.12
C ARG A 167 37.49 25.72 -22.05
N ARG A 168 38.23 24.60 -22.02
CA ARG A 168 39.27 24.31 -23.02
C ARG A 168 38.65 24.36 -24.42
N ALA A 169 39.40 24.90 -25.39
CA ALA A 169 39.04 24.83 -26.81
C ALA A 169 38.84 23.36 -27.24
N PRO A 170 37.97 23.07 -28.24
CA PRO A 170 37.83 21.72 -28.76
C PRO A 170 39.17 21.21 -29.29
N VAL A 171 39.41 19.89 -29.16
CA VAL A 171 40.70 19.25 -29.51
C VAL A 171 41.13 19.54 -30.96
N ALA A 172 40.17 19.70 -31.87
CA ALA A 172 40.40 20.11 -33.26
C ALA A 172 41.15 21.46 -33.42
N ASN A 173 41.04 22.36 -32.45
CA ASN A 173 41.62 23.72 -32.51
C ASN A 173 42.96 23.85 -31.77
N ILE A 174 43.50 22.77 -31.19
CA ILE A 174 44.76 22.82 -30.43
C ILE A 174 45.90 23.40 -31.28
N GLY A 175 45.99 23.01 -32.56
CA GLY A 175 47.00 23.51 -33.51
C GLY A 175 46.90 25.01 -33.86
N GLN A 176 45.86 25.72 -33.43
CA GLN A 176 45.73 27.18 -33.67
C GLN A 176 46.58 28.01 -32.70
N HIS A 177 47.02 27.44 -31.58
CA HIS A 177 47.83 28.12 -30.56
C HIS A 177 49.34 27.79 -30.62
N TYR A 178 49.75 26.86 -31.49
CA TYR A 178 51.15 26.53 -31.71
C TYR A 178 51.63 27.17 -33.02
N GLY A 179 52.77 27.87 -32.97
CA GLY A 179 53.35 28.53 -34.13
C GLY A 179 53.76 27.53 -35.21
N LYS A 180 53.48 27.85 -36.48
CA LYS A 180 53.90 27.05 -37.64
C LYS A 180 55.42 27.11 -37.78
N ALA A 181 56.11 26.03 -37.39
CA ALA A 181 57.55 25.88 -37.59
C ALA A 181 57.89 25.88 -39.09
N GLN A 182 58.85 26.72 -39.49
CA GLN A 182 59.38 26.78 -40.85
C GLN A 182 60.72 26.04 -40.91
N PRO A 183 60.79 24.80 -41.43
CA PRO A 183 62.03 24.02 -41.45
C PRO A 183 63.03 24.62 -42.44
N LYS A 184 64.14 25.14 -41.92
CA LYS A 184 65.27 25.62 -42.73
C LYS A 184 66.08 24.44 -43.26
N PHE A 185 65.60 23.80 -44.33
CA PHE A 185 66.36 22.81 -45.07
C PHE A 185 67.65 23.44 -45.62
N LYS A 186 68.81 22.90 -45.23
CA LYS A 186 70.07 23.21 -45.92
C LYS A 186 69.99 22.66 -47.33
N LYS A 187 70.11 23.52 -48.35
CA LYS A 187 70.38 23.06 -49.71
C LYS A 187 71.71 22.28 -49.68
N ARG A 188 71.77 21.14 -50.36
CA ARG A 188 73.04 20.50 -50.69
C ARG A 188 73.61 21.26 -51.89
N ASN A 189 74.91 21.53 -51.85
CA ASN A 189 75.65 22.02 -53.02
C ASN A 189 75.81 20.89 -54.03
#